data_AF-A0A511W0H9-F1
#
_entry.id   AF-A0A511W0H9-F1
#
_cell.length_a   1.000
_cell.length_b   1.000
_cell.length_c   1.000
_cell.angle_alpha   90.00
_cell.angle_beta   90.00
_cell.angle_gamma   90.00
#
_symmetry.space_group_name_H-M   'P 1'
#
loop_
_entity.id
_entity.type
_entity.pdbx_description
1 polymer ?
#
loop_
_entity_poly.entity_id
_entity_poly.type
_entity_poly.pdbx_seq_one_letter_code
_entity_poly.pdbx_strand_id
1 'polypeptide(L)'
;MKTNKVYILFILLALLLGACSDDTITFNDENLENAVLDELRINEELTESGVETVTSLDLSGENIDSLSGIEALYNLEVLDVSNNNIEDVSVLLELNSLEEVTIAANPVIEDREQSELLDELSEQGTVVIESQQLGDPDGPGGFLWQVENEETTVYLLGTIHAGTRDFYPLHESIETAYYEADVVVPEIDLNDLNMYEMQQIQQELGMYEEGETIEDHVSNEMYEQLDETISDLGMSIEMVESYKPWLLSSLIQSLRLQQLGYLHGVDEYFLNQAAIDGKEVEALETFESQFEVLASPSEEYQMTMLEQSLVSLDQFDEEITTMFELYKAGDADDLIGYLFDEDATVTEEEEAYMEELNDNRNYNMAEQIDEYLTTNDGKTYFVIVGAAHLIIEPHIVSILEEEGYSVNHIH
;
A
#
# COMPACT_ATOMS: atom_id res chain seq x y z
N MET A 1 4.59 -76.18 -13.88
CA MET A 1 4.38 -75.52 -12.58
C MET A 1 3.63 -74.23 -12.89
N LYS A 2 2.30 -74.11 -12.73
CA LYS A 2 1.52 -74.14 -11.47
C LYS A 2 2.27 -73.34 -10.39
N THR A 3 1.78 -72.23 -9.84
CA THR A 3 0.38 -71.91 -9.54
C THR A 3 0.16 -70.41 -9.34
N ASN A 4 -0.98 -69.95 -9.85
CA ASN A 4 -1.69 -68.71 -9.55
C ASN A 4 -1.95 -68.45 -8.07
N LYS A 5 -2.04 -67.15 -7.73
CA LYS A 5 -3.15 -66.53 -6.97
C LYS A 5 -3.36 -65.15 -7.63
N VAL A 6 -4.37 -64.87 -8.48
CA VAL A 6 -5.83 -64.78 -8.22
C VAL A 6 -6.02 -64.00 -6.92
N TYR A 7 -6.47 -62.75 -6.96
CA TYR A 7 -7.87 -62.39 -7.24
C TYR A 7 -8.04 -61.10 -8.06
N ILE A 8 -8.58 -61.26 -9.27
CA ILE A 8 -9.67 -60.43 -9.78
C ILE A 8 -10.95 -61.28 -9.58
N LEU A 9 -12.02 -60.64 -9.10
CA LEU A 9 -13.43 -61.07 -9.13
C LEU A 9 -13.97 -62.09 -8.10
N PHE A 10 -14.65 -61.54 -7.08
CA PHE A 10 -15.96 -61.91 -6.54
C PHE A 10 -16.49 -60.56 -6.00
N ILE A 11 -17.56 -59.91 -6.48
CA ILE A 11 -18.83 -60.34 -7.07
C ILE A 11 -19.32 -59.19 -7.94
N LEU A 12 -19.69 -59.51 -9.17
CA LEU A 12 -20.67 -58.76 -9.95
C LEU A 12 -22.05 -59.17 -9.44
N LEU A 13 -22.93 -58.18 -9.17
CA LEU A 13 -24.40 -58.26 -9.09
C LEU A 13 -25.07 -58.13 -7.69
N ALA A 14 -25.42 -56.88 -7.36
CA ALA A 14 -26.67 -56.38 -6.74
C ALA A 14 -26.29 -55.10 -5.96
N LEU A 15 -26.48 -53.87 -6.45
CA LEU A 15 -27.75 -53.27 -6.84
C LEU A 15 -27.47 -52.06 -7.75
N LEU A 16 -28.18 -52.02 -8.87
CA LEU A 16 -28.81 -50.80 -9.38
C LEU A 16 -29.09 -49.80 -8.24
N LEU A 17 -28.53 -48.59 -8.30
CA LEU A 17 -29.17 -47.32 -7.92
C LEU A 17 -28.22 -46.16 -8.24
N GLY A 18 -28.66 -45.26 -9.13
CA GLY A 18 -28.04 -43.96 -9.40
C GLY A 18 -26.77 -43.99 -10.24
N ALA A 19 -26.88 -43.66 -11.54
CA ALA A 19 -25.96 -42.63 -12.00
C ALA A 19 -26.42 -41.39 -11.22
N CYS A 20 -25.71 -41.01 -10.15
CA CYS A 20 -25.79 -39.63 -9.73
C CYS A 20 -25.19 -38.86 -10.90
N SER A 21 -25.99 -38.00 -11.53
CA SER A 21 -25.40 -36.77 -12.02
C SER A 21 -24.74 -36.16 -10.81
N ASP A 22 -23.42 -36.02 -10.86
CA ASP A 22 -22.74 -35.12 -9.94
C ASP A 22 -23.17 -33.74 -10.44
N ASP A 23 -24.02 -33.08 -9.67
CA ASP A 23 -24.63 -31.84 -10.13
C ASP A 23 -23.54 -30.76 -10.09
N THR A 24 -23.44 -29.99 -11.18
CA THR A 24 -22.49 -28.89 -11.30
C THR A 24 -22.90 -27.78 -10.33
N ILE A 25 -21.93 -27.30 -9.53
CA ILE A 25 -22.13 -26.15 -8.65
C ILE A 25 -22.08 -24.89 -9.51
N THR A 26 -22.99 -23.94 -9.24
CA THR A 26 -23.05 -22.66 -9.97
C THR A 26 -22.95 -21.52 -8.98
N PHE A 27 -22.12 -20.53 -9.31
CA PHE A 27 -22.03 -19.27 -8.58
C PHE A 27 -22.75 -18.17 -9.37
N ASN A 28 -23.31 -17.19 -8.67
CA ASN A 28 -23.93 -16.04 -9.33
C ASN A 28 -22.91 -14.96 -9.72
N ASP A 29 -21.73 -15.00 -9.11
CA ASP A 29 -20.60 -14.12 -9.36
C ASP A 29 -19.49 -14.91 -10.06
N GLU A 30 -19.06 -14.41 -11.22
CA GLU A 30 -18.01 -15.04 -12.04
C GLU A 30 -16.63 -14.93 -11.37
N ASN A 31 -16.37 -13.85 -10.61
CA ASN A 31 -15.12 -13.69 -9.86
C ASN A 31 -15.05 -14.68 -8.71
N LEU A 32 -16.17 -14.91 -8.01
CA LEU A 32 -16.23 -15.95 -6.98
C LEU A 32 -16.00 -17.35 -7.57
N GLU A 33 -16.64 -17.67 -8.71
CA GLU A 33 -16.42 -18.95 -9.39
C GLU A 33 -14.95 -19.16 -9.74
N ASN A 34 -14.33 -18.16 -10.37
CA ASN A 34 -12.93 -18.23 -10.79
C ASN A 34 -11.99 -18.34 -9.58
N ALA A 35 -12.17 -17.53 -8.54
CA ALA A 35 -11.35 -17.55 -7.33
C ALA A 35 -11.41 -18.92 -6.63
N VAL A 36 -12.60 -19.52 -6.53
CA VAL A 36 -12.77 -20.87 -5.96
C VAL A 36 -12.07 -21.92 -6.84
N LEU A 37 -12.21 -21.85 -8.16
CA LEU A 37 -11.55 -22.78 -9.07
C LEU A 37 -10.03 -22.67 -8.99
N ASP A 38 -9.51 -21.45 -8.92
CA ASP A 38 -8.07 -21.16 -8.87
C ASP A 38 -7.46 -21.62 -7.54
N GLU A 39 -8.09 -21.30 -6.41
CA GLU A 39 -7.62 -21.71 -5.07
C GLU A 39 -7.61 -23.25 -4.93
N LEU A 40 -8.65 -23.91 -5.47
CA LEU A 40 -8.73 -25.37 -5.47
C LEU A 40 -7.88 -26.03 -6.57
N ARG A 41 -7.30 -25.24 -7.48
CA ARG A 41 -6.50 -25.68 -8.64
C ARG A 41 -7.28 -26.62 -9.57
N ILE A 42 -8.56 -26.35 -9.73
CA ILE A 42 -9.48 -27.13 -10.58
C ILE A 42 -9.57 -26.44 -11.94
N ASN A 43 -9.33 -27.19 -13.01
CA ASN A 43 -9.32 -26.67 -14.39
C ASN A 43 -10.59 -27.06 -15.18
N GLU A 44 -11.58 -27.60 -14.49
CA GLU A 44 -12.84 -28.12 -15.05
C GLU A 44 -14.02 -27.72 -14.15
N GLU A 45 -15.24 -28.15 -14.46
CA GLU A 45 -16.44 -27.77 -13.70
C GLU A 45 -16.37 -28.23 -12.24
N LEU A 46 -16.77 -27.35 -11.32
CA LEU A 46 -16.90 -27.67 -9.91
C LEU A 46 -18.14 -28.55 -9.68
N THR A 47 -17.99 -29.63 -8.91
CA THR A 47 -19.05 -30.62 -8.67
C THR A 47 -19.23 -30.85 -7.18
N GLU A 48 -20.42 -31.29 -6.77
CA GLU A 48 -20.72 -31.59 -5.35
C GLU A 48 -19.69 -32.54 -4.74
N SER A 49 -19.28 -33.59 -5.45
CA SER A 49 -18.27 -34.52 -4.93
C SER A 49 -16.86 -33.93 -4.85
N GLY A 50 -16.56 -32.94 -5.70
CA GLY A 50 -15.26 -32.27 -5.77
C GLY A 50 -14.99 -31.34 -4.59
N VAL A 51 -16.04 -30.86 -3.93
CA VAL A 51 -15.94 -29.88 -2.83
C VAL A 51 -16.11 -30.48 -1.44
N GLU A 52 -16.45 -31.78 -1.34
CA GLU A 52 -16.70 -32.43 -0.03
C GLU A 52 -15.51 -32.32 0.94
N THR A 53 -14.28 -32.17 0.43
CA THR A 53 -13.06 -32.09 1.25
C THR A 53 -12.57 -30.67 1.48
N VAL A 54 -13.24 -29.66 0.95
CA VAL A 54 -12.83 -28.25 1.07
C VAL A 54 -13.28 -27.73 2.44
N THR A 55 -12.30 -27.41 3.29
CA THR A 55 -12.54 -26.90 4.64
C THR A 55 -11.99 -25.50 4.85
N SER A 56 -11.15 -25.00 3.95
CA SER A 56 -10.55 -23.66 4.03
C SER A 56 -10.47 -23.06 2.65
N LEU A 57 -10.80 -21.77 2.54
CA LEU A 57 -10.60 -20.97 1.33
C LEU A 57 -10.10 -19.56 1.71
N ASP A 58 -9.14 -19.07 0.95
CA ASP A 58 -8.76 -17.66 0.91
C ASP A 58 -9.20 -17.09 -0.43
N LEU A 59 -10.14 -16.16 -0.38
CA LEU A 59 -10.75 -15.48 -1.52
C LEU A 59 -10.61 -13.96 -1.34
N SER A 60 -9.58 -13.52 -0.61
CA SER A 60 -9.36 -12.11 -0.32
C SER A 60 -8.88 -11.34 -1.56
N GLY A 61 -9.40 -10.13 -1.80
CA GLY A 61 -8.91 -9.28 -2.91
C GLY A 61 -9.38 -9.68 -4.33
N GLU A 62 -10.34 -10.58 -4.44
CA GLU A 62 -10.75 -11.20 -5.71
C GLU A 62 -11.84 -10.40 -6.48
N ASN A 63 -12.18 -9.19 -6.02
CA ASN A 63 -13.24 -8.34 -6.57
C ASN A 63 -14.62 -9.03 -6.61
N ILE A 64 -14.95 -9.80 -5.57
CA ILE A 64 -16.22 -10.50 -5.44
C ILE A 64 -17.30 -9.52 -4.99
N ASP A 65 -18.42 -9.46 -5.71
CA ASP A 65 -19.60 -8.65 -5.38
C ASP A 65 -20.66 -9.49 -4.64
N SER A 66 -20.74 -10.80 -4.92
CA SER A 66 -21.74 -11.70 -4.32
C SER A 66 -21.17 -13.05 -3.90
N LEU A 67 -21.47 -13.44 -2.66
CA LEU A 67 -21.15 -14.75 -2.10
C LEU A 67 -22.11 -15.88 -2.54
N SER A 68 -23.12 -15.59 -3.36
CA SER A 68 -24.15 -16.58 -3.69
C SER A 68 -23.59 -17.73 -4.54
N GLY A 69 -23.82 -18.96 -4.08
CA GLY A 69 -23.23 -20.19 -4.58
C GLY A 69 -22.24 -20.82 -3.60
N ILE A 70 -21.69 -20.03 -2.66
CA ILE A 70 -20.74 -20.52 -1.65
C ILE A 70 -21.37 -21.52 -0.68
N GLU A 71 -22.70 -21.50 -0.49
CA GLU A 71 -23.44 -22.45 0.35
C GLU A 71 -23.30 -23.91 -0.09
N ALA A 72 -22.86 -24.14 -1.34
CA ALA A 72 -22.53 -25.47 -1.85
C ALA A 72 -21.28 -26.07 -1.17
N LEU A 73 -20.42 -25.24 -0.57
CA LEU A 73 -19.21 -25.62 0.16
C LEU A 73 -19.53 -25.91 1.63
N TYR A 74 -20.48 -26.81 1.89
CA TYR A 74 -21.09 -27.02 3.21
C TYR A 74 -20.14 -27.54 4.32
N ASN A 75 -18.92 -27.98 3.96
CA ASN A 75 -17.87 -28.39 4.90
C ASN A 75 -16.79 -27.31 5.13
N LEU A 76 -16.99 -26.10 4.60
CA LEU A 76 -16.07 -24.98 4.80
C LEU A 76 -16.06 -24.58 6.29
N GLU A 77 -14.88 -24.59 6.90
CA GLU A 77 -14.62 -24.25 8.30
C GLU A 77 -13.97 -22.86 8.41
N VAL A 78 -13.10 -22.49 7.47
CA VAL A 78 -12.40 -21.19 7.45
C VAL A 78 -12.59 -20.52 6.10
N LEU A 79 -12.97 -19.25 6.11
CA LEU A 79 -13.17 -18.45 4.90
C LEU A 79 -12.60 -17.05 5.06
N ASP A 80 -11.63 -16.67 4.23
CA ASP A 80 -11.25 -15.27 4.06
C ASP A 80 -11.90 -14.70 2.80
N VAL A 81 -12.73 -13.68 2.95
CA VAL A 81 -13.35 -12.92 1.85
C VAL A 81 -13.10 -11.43 2.01
N SER A 82 -12.04 -11.07 2.73
CA SER A 82 -11.68 -9.67 2.95
C SER A 82 -11.28 -8.95 1.66
N ASN A 83 -11.36 -7.62 1.65
CA ASN A 83 -10.97 -6.80 0.49
C ASN A 83 -11.75 -7.13 -0.80
N ASN A 84 -13.05 -7.31 -0.67
CA ASN A 84 -13.97 -7.53 -1.80
C ASN A 84 -15.05 -6.42 -1.80
N ASN A 85 -16.06 -6.55 -2.65
CA ASN A 85 -17.18 -5.60 -2.76
C ASN A 85 -18.48 -6.20 -2.23
N ILE A 86 -18.41 -7.06 -1.21
CA ILE A 86 -19.56 -7.80 -0.71
C ILE A 86 -20.51 -6.83 0.00
N GLU A 87 -21.79 -6.89 -0.36
CA GLU A 87 -22.88 -6.11 0.26
C GLU A 87 -23.89 -6.99 1.03
N ASP A 88 -23.86 -8.32 0.84
CA ASP A 88 -24.82 -9.27 1.44
C ASP A 88 -24.10 -10.51 1.97
N VAL A 89 -24.17 -10.70 3.30
CA VAL A 89 -23.58 -11.84 4.03
C VAL A 89 -24.62 -12.87 4.46
N SER A 90 -25.88 -12.74 4.08
CA SER A 90 -26.96 -13.63 4.51
C SER A 90 -26.69 -15.10 4.21
N VAL A 91 -25.98 -15.40 3.12
CA VAL A 91 -25.60 -16.77 2.73
C VAL A 91 -24.64 -17.44 3.72
N LEU A 92 -23.83 -16.67 4.46
CA LEU A 92 -22.88 -17.23 5.44
C LEU A 92 -23.60 -17.96 6.58
N LEU A 93 -24.83 -17.55 6.91
CA LEU A 93 -25.66 -18.22 7.91
C LEU A 93 -26.09 -19.65 7.51
N GLU A 94 -25.95 -20.01 6.23
CA GLU A 94 -26.24 -21.36 5.74
C GLU A 94 -25.04 -22.32 5.88
N LEU A 95 -23.82 -21.78 6.09
CA LEU A 95 -22.58 -22.53 6.25
C LEU A 95 -22.43 -23.04 7.69
N ASN A 96 -23.17 -24.10 8.01
CA ASN A 96 -23.23 -24.68 9.35
C ASN A 96 -21.89 -25.20 9.93
N SER A 97 -20.87 -25.36 9.08
CA SER A 97 -19.53 -25.84 9.49
C SER A 97 -18.54 -24.68 9.70
N LEU A 98 -18.93 -23.44 9.40
CA LEU A 98 -18.03 -22.29 9.40
C LEU A 98 -17.64 -21.92 10.83
N GLU A 99 -16.36 -22.10 11.14
CA GLU A 99 -15.75 -21.79 12.44
C GLU A 99 -15.15 -20.39 12.45
N GLU A 100 -14.65 -19.89 11.32
CA GLU A 100 -14.01 -18.58 11.19
C GLU A 100 -14.31 -17.94 9.82
N VAL A 101 -14.63 -16.65 9.82
CA VAL A 101 -14.75 -15.84 8.60
C VAL A 101 -14.10 -14.48 8.75
N THR A 102 -13.23 -14.12 7.81
CA THR A 102 -12.69 -12.76 7.67
C THR A 102 -13.47 -12.00 6.61
N ILE A 103 -14.20 -10.97 7.03
CA ILE A 103 -15.07 -10.15 6.15
C ILE A 103 -14.56 -8.72 6.00
N ALA A 104 -13.47 -8.37 6.70
CA ALA A 104 -12.83 -7.06 6.70
C ALA A 104 -12.70 -6.40 5.31
N ALA A 105 -12.74 -5.06 5.26
CA ALA A 105 -12.61 -4.29 4.02
C ALA A 105 -13.64 -4.70 2.92
N ASN A 106 -14.90 -4.86 3.33
CA ASN A 106 -16.05 -4.98 2.44
C ASN A 106 -17.11 -3.93 2.82
N PRO A 107 -17.89 -3.38 1.87
CA PRO A 107 -18.95 -2.41 2.14
C PRO A 107 -19.97 -2.89 3.19
N VAL A 108 -20.20 -4.21 3.27
CA VAL A 108 -21.11 -4.86 4.22
C VAL A 108 -20.87 -4.49 5.69
N ILE A 109 -19.65 -4.13 6.09
CA ILE A 109 -19.30 -3.81 7.48
C ILE A 109 -19.94 -2.48 7.93
N GLU A 110 -20.17 -1.57 6.99
CA GLU A 110 -20.82 -0.28 7.30
C GLU A 110 -22.36 -0.38 7.29
N ASP A 111 -22.92 -1.49 6.78
CA ASP A 111 -24.37 -1.70 6.71
C ASP A 111 -24.91 -2.28 8.02
N ARG A 112 -25.88 -1.57 8.61
CA ARG A 112 -26.48 -1.95 9.89
C ARG A 112 -27.25 -3.27 9.84
N GLU A 113 -28.00 -3.53 8.77
CA GLU A 113 -28.79 -4.76 8.65
C GLU A 113 -27.87 -5.97 8.50
N GLN A 114 -26.77 -5.81 7.77
CA GLN A 114 -25.78 -6.87 7.57
C GLN A 114 -24.91 -7.11 8.81
N SER A 115 -24.54 -6.06 9.53
CA SER A 115 -23.87 -6.18 10.84
C SER A 115 -24.72 -6.98 11.84
N GLU A 116 -26.05 -6.82 11.85
CA GLU A 116 -26.94 -7.65 12.68
C GLU A 116 -26.89 -9.15 12.29
N LEU A 117 -26.58 -9.49 11.03
CA LEU A 117 -26.39 -10.87 10.57
C LEU A 117 -25.00 -11.43 10.95
N LEU A 118 -23.95 -10.60 10.92
CA LEU A 118 -22.61 -10.97 11.39
C LEU A 118 -22.59 -11.22 12.91
N ASP A 119 -23.35 -10.43 13.67
CA ASP A 119 -23.63 -10.67 15.09
C ASP A 119 -24.32 -12.03 15.29
N GLU A 120 -25.34 -12.34 14.47
CA GLU A 120 -26.03 -13.64 14.54
C GLU A 120 -25.09 -14.82 14.23
N LEU A 121 -24.20 -14.66 13.25
CA LEU A 121 -23.17 -15.65 12.91
C LEU A 121 -22.20 -15.87 14.09
N SER A 122 -21.79 -14.78 14.74
CA SER A 122 -20.98 -14.82 15.97
C SER A 122 -21.70 -15.51 17.13
N GLU A 123 -23.01 -15.29 17.29
CA GLU A 123 -23.82 -15.97 18.31
C GLU A 123 -23.95 -17.48 18.06
N GLN A 124 -23.83 -17.94 16.81
CA GLN A 124 -23.81 -19.35 16.43
C GLN A 124 -22.45 -20.04 16.70
N GLY A 125 -21.42 -19.25 17.03
CA GLY A 125 -20.11 -19.75 17.43
C GLY A 125 -19.02 -19.62 16.36
N THR A 126 -19.32 -18.99 15.22
CA THR A 126 -18.33 -18.61 14.22
C THR A 126 -17.54 -17.40 14.71
N VAL A 127 -16.23 -17.39 14.53
CA VAL A 127 -15.39 -16.21 14.77
C VAL A 127 -15.49 -15.30 13.55
N VAL A 128 -16.10 -14.12 13.71
CA VAL A 128 -16.18 -13.12 12.64
C VAL A 128 -15.10 -12.07 12.84
N ILE A 129 -14.23 -11.91 11.83
CA ILE A 129 -13.15 -10.92 11.79
C ILE A 129 -13.58 -9.79 10.85
N GLU A 130 -14.15 -8.73 11.44
CA GLU A 130 -14.69 -7.56 10.72
C GLU A 130 -13.65 -6.46 10.52
N SER A 131 -12.56 -6.48 11.27
CA SER A 131 -11.41 -5.62 11.05
C SER A 131 -10.17 -6.48 10.78
N GLN A 132 -9.46 -6.17 9.69
CA GLN A 132 -8.08 -6.61 9.54
C GLN A 132 -7.25 -5.77 10.53
N GLN A 133 -7.30 -6.09 11.82
CA GLN A 133 -6.22 -5.65 12.70
C GLN A 133 -5.02 -6.56 12.41
N LEU A 134 -4.34 -6.28 11.30
CA LEU A 134 -3.07 -6.88 10.96
C LEU A 134 -1.99 -6.13 11.75
N GLY A 135 -1.55 -6.66 12.89
CA GLY A 135 -0.53 -6.02 13.71
C GLY A 135 -0.82 -6.08 15.21
N ASP A 136 0.00 -5.39 16.00
CA ASP A 136 -0.23 -5.23 17.43
C ASP A 136 -1.38 -4.22 17.66
N PRO A 137 -2.23 -4.39 18.69
CA PRO A 137 -3.21 -3.36 19.07
C PRO A 137 -2.62 -1.97 19.35
N ASP A 138 -1.35 -1.90 19.72
CA ASP A 138 -0.57 -0.68 19.93
C ASP A 138 0.35 -0.36 18.73
N GLY A 139 0.15 -1.01 17.57
CA GLY A 139 0.83 -0.73 16.29
C GLY A 139 2.36 -0.77 16.29
N PRO A 140 3.02 -0.66 15.12
CA PRO A 140 4.43 -0.29 15.06
C PRO A 140 4.62 1.21 15.30
N GLY A 141 5.86 1.56 15.67
CA GLY A 141 6.26 2.94 15.90
C GLY A 141 6.63 3.67 14.62
N GLY A 142 6.27 4.95 14.53
CA GLY A 142 6.78 5.86 13.51
C GLY A 142 7.66 6.93 14.13
N PHE A 143 7.72 8.08 13.47
CA PHE A 143 8.50 9.25 13.89
C PHE A 143 7.54 10.38 14.27
N LEU A 144 7.21 10.55 15.55
CA LEU A 144 6.21 11.53 15.99
C LEU A 144 6.80 12.56 16.95
N TRP A 145 6.65 13.84 16.59
CA TRP A 145 6.95 14.97 17.47
C TRP A 145 5.71 15.82 17.73
N GLN A 146 5.77 16.57 18.82
CA GLN A 146 4.76 17.54 19.21
C GLN A 146 5.41 18.89 19.48
N VAL A 147 4.82 19.95 18.94
CA VAL A 147 5.16 21.35 19.22
C VAL A 147 3.91 22.05 19.73
N GLU A 148 4.03 22.77 20.84
CA GLU A 148 2.93 23.55 21.43
C GLU A 148 3.32 25.02 21.48
N ASN A 149 2.41 25.89 21.04
CA ASN A 149 2.51 27.33 21.24
C ASN A 149 1.15 27.92 21.66
N GLU A 150 1.10 28.42 22.90
CA GLU A 150 -0.12 28.93 23.54
C GLU A 150 -1.28 27.90 23.56
N GLU A 151 -2.30 28.08 22.71
CA GLU A 151 -3.45 27.16 22.60
C GLU A 151 -3.36 26.26 21.34
N THR A 152 -2.38 26.48 20.46
CA THR A 152 -2.18 25.71 19.23
C THR A 152 -1.20 24.56 19.46
N THR A 153 -1.55 23.38 18.95
CA THR A 153 -0.71 22.18 18.97
C THR A 153 -0.43 21.75 17.53
N VAL A 154 0.82 21.43 17.23
CA VAL A 154 1.24 20.83 15.96
C VAL A 154 1.90 19.49 16.24
N TYR A 155 1.34 18.42 15.67
CA TYR A 155 1.99 17.12 15.59
C TYR A 155 2.73 17.02 14.27
N LEU A 156 3.98 16.55 14.30
CA LEU A 156 4.80 16.30 13.13
C LEU A 156 5.01 14.78 13.02
N LEU A 157 4.38 14.15 12.05
CA LEU A 157 4.56 12.73 11.75
C LEU A 157 5.46 12.55 10.53
N GLY A 158 6.55 11.81 10.71
CA GLY A 158 7.38 11.30 9.64
C GLY A 158 6.73 10.08 9.00
N THR A 159 6.49 10.16 7.70
CA THR A 159 5.78 9.15 6.91
C THR A 159 6.72 8.42 5.96
N ILE A 160 6.22 7.32 5.42
CA ILE A 160 6.82 6.56 4.33
C ILE A 160 5.73 6.33 3.28
N HIS A 161 6.04 6.63 2.01
CA HIS A 161 5.07 6.60 0.90
C HIS A 161 4.66 5.20 0.44
N ALA A 162 5.28 4.18 1.00
CA ALA A 162 5.03 2.79 0.66
C ALA A 162 4.93 1.98 1.95
N GLY A 163 4.13 0.93 1.90
CA GLY A 163 3.92 0.08 3.05
C GLY A 163 2.94 -1.04 2.74
N THR A 164 2.70 -1.84 3.75
CA THR A 164 1.80 -2.99 3.73
C THR A 164 0.69 -2.78 4.75
N ARG A 165 -0.44 -3.50 4.59
CA ARG A 165 -1.59 -3.34 5.50
C ARG A 165 -1.25 -3.64 6.98
N ASP A 166 -0.21 -4.44 7.24
CA ASP A 166 0.26 -4.79 8.60
C ASP A 166 0.99 -3.64 9.34
N PHE A 167 1.15 -2.48 8.69
CA PHE A 167 1.57 -1.26 9.37
C PHE A 167 0.49 -0.71 10.28
N TYR A 168 -0.78 -1.06 10.02
CA TYR A 168 -1.94 -0.40 10.60
C TYR A 168 -2.73 -1.30 11.57
N PRO A 169 -3.23 -0.75 12.69
CA PRO A 169 -3.07 0.65 13.10
C PRO A 169 -1.62 0.98 13.47
N LEU A 170 -1.24 2.24 13.33
CA LEU A 170 0.03 2.74 13.86
C LEU A 170 -0.06 2.88 15.38
N HIS A 171 1.06 3.19 16.02
CA HIS A 171 1.12 3.33 17.47
C HIS A 171 0.06 4.28 18.04
N GLU A 172 -0.49 3.95 19.23
CA GLU A 172 -1.68 4.63 19.77
C GLU A 172 -1.52 6.15 19.89
N SER A 173 -0.29 6.61 20.13
CA SER A 173 0.06 8.04 20.19
C SER A 173 -0.09 8.75 18.85
N ILE A 174 0.25 8.08 17.74
CA ILE A 174 0.10 8.60 16.37
C ILE A 174 -1.37 8.65 15.99
N GLU A 175 -2.10 7.57 16.21
CA GLU A 175 -3.53 7.50 15.94
C GLU A 175 -4.29 8.56 16.76
N THR A 176 -3.96 8.71 18.04
CA THR A 176 -4.55 9.75 18.91
C THR A 176 -4.25 11.16 18.40
N ALA A 177 -3.00 11.44 18.00
CA ALA A 177 -2.62 12.74 17.43
C ALA A 177 -3.44 13.08 16.19
N TYR A 178 -3.66 12.10 15.30
CA TYR A 178 -4.56 12.26 14.16
C TYR A 178 -6.00 12.54 14.61
N TYR A 179 -6.55 11.74 15.53
CA TYR A 179 -7.94 11.91 15.98
C TYR A 179 -8.19 13.28 16.63
N GLU A 180 -7.24 13.78 17.43
CA GLU A 180 -7.32 15.09 18.10
C GLU A 180 -7.15 16.29 17.15
N ALA A 181 -6.65 16.07 15.94
CA ALA A 181 -6.40 17.14 14.99
C ALA A 181 -7.67 17.73 14.37
N ASP A 182 -7.70 19.04 14.22
CA ASP A 182 -8.73 19.76 13.47
C ASP A 182 -8.37 19.84 11.98
N VAL A 183 -7.07 19.89 11.67
CA VAL A 183 -6.51 20.05 10.31
C VAL A 183 -5.44 19.00 10.07
N VAL A 184 -5.48 18.36 8.90
CA VAL A 184 -4.43 17.45 8.41
C VAL A 184 -3.61 18.18 7.36
N VAL A 185 -2.29 18.16 7.51
CA VAL A 185 -1.38 19.00 6.74
C VAL A 185 -0.34 18.14 6.02
N PRO A 186 -0.62 17.64 4.81
CA PRO A 186 0.38 16.90 4.02
C PRO A 186 1.40 17.81 3.35
N GLU A 187 2.49 17.22 2.84
CA GLU A 187 3.34 17.89 1.84
C GLU A 187 2.52 18.32 0.63
N ILE A 188 1.75 17.41 0.04
CA ILE A 188 0.88 17.68 -1.10
C ILE A 188 -0.51 17.13 -0.82
N ASP A 189 -1.54 17.91 -1.10
CA ASP A 189 -2.91 17.41 -1.11
C ASP A 189 -3.19 16.64 -2.42
N LEU A 190 -3.08 15.32 -2.35
CA LEU A 190 -3.34 14.42 -3.48
C LEU A 190 -4.83 14.39 -3.89
N ASN A 191 -5.74 14.85 -3.03
CA ASN A 191 -7.18 14.84 -3.30
C ASN A 191 -7.66 16.07 -4.10
N ASP A 192 -6.88 17.15 -4.15
CA ASP A 192 -7.18 18.38 -4.91
C ASP A 192 -6.24 18.58 -6.12
N LEU A 193 -5.85 17.49 -6.78
CA LEU A 193 -5.01 17.55 -7.97
C LEU A 193 -5.82 17.71 -9.26
N ASN A 194 -5.37 18.63 -10.11
CA ASN A 194 -5.90 18.80 -11.45
C ASN A 194 -5.12 17.93 -12.45
N MET A 195 -5.74 16.86 -12.95
CA MET A 195 -5.11 15.96 -13.93
C MET A 195 -4.57 16.67 -15.18
N TYR A 196 -5.20 17.76 -15.63
CA TYR A 196 -4.70 18.51 -16.78
C TYR A 196 -3.40 19.25 -16.44
N GLU A 197 -3.33 19.84 -15.26
CA GLU A 197 -2.13 20.52 -14.76
C GLU A 197 -0.97 19.54 -14.57
N MET A 198 -1.24 18.39 -13.95
CA MET A 198 -0.25 17.31 -13.83
C MET A 198 0.31 16.88 -15.19
N GLN A 199 -0.56 16.68 -16.19
CA GLN A 199 -0.13 16.33 -17.54
C GLN A 199 0.72 17.43 -18.20
N GLN A 200 0.41 18.72 -17.96
CA GLN A 200 1.22 19.82 -18.47
C GLN A 200 2.62 19.84 -17.82
N ILE A 201 2.69 19.73 -16.50
CA ILE A 201 3.95 19.73 -15.75
C ILE A 201 4.81 18.52 -16.16
N GLN A 202 4.21 17.32 -16.25
CA GLN A 202 4.91 16.13 -16.72
C GLN A 202 5.44 16.32 -18.15
N GLN A 203 4.66 16.91 -19.05
CA GLN A 203 5.07 17.18 -20.42
C GLN A 203 6.21 18.19 -20.51
N GLU A 204 6.23 19.20 -19.65
CA GLU A 204 7.23 20.27 -19.63
C GLU A 204 8.55 19.82 -18.98
N LEU A 205 8.46 19.20 -17.81
CA LEU A 205 9.63 18.86 -17.00
C LEU A 205 10.15 17.44 -17.28
N GLY A 206 9.24 16.50 -17.52
CA GLY A 206 9.52 15.06 -17.54
C GLY A 206 9.69 14.42 -18.91
N MET A 207 9.41 15.13 -20.00
CA MET A 207 9.50 14.58 -21.36
C MET A 207 10.50 15.33 -22.24
N TYR A 208 11.14 14.62 -23.16
CA TYR A 208 11.95 15.19 -24.24
C TYR A 208 11.07 15.92 -25.28
N GLU A 209 11.68 16.85 -26.02
CA GLU A 209 11.02 17.54 -27.12
C GLU A 209 10.77 16.60 -28.31
N GLU A 210 9.91 17.01 -29.25
CA GLU A 210 9.50 16.16 -30.38
C GLU A 210 10.70 15.66 -31.23
N GLY A 211 10.93 14.35 -31.20
CA GLY A 211 11.93 13.66 -32.01
C GLY A 211 13.23 13.30 -31.30
N GLU A 212 13.34 13.62 -30.00
CA GLU A 212 14.41 13.16 -29.11
C GLU A 212 13.86 12.06 -28.18
N THR A 213 14.66 11.04 -27.92
CA THR A 213 14.26 9.86 -27.13
C THR A 213 15.36 9.46 -26.17
N ILE A 214 15.03 8.71 -25.13
CA ILE A 214 16.00 8.20 -24.16
C ILE A 214 17.16 7.41 -24.82
N GLU A 215 16.93 6.73 -25.96
CA GLU A 215 17.98 6.03 -26.73
C GLU A 215 19.12 6.99 -27.16
N ASP A 216 18.82 8.27 -27.39
CA ASP A 216 19.79 9.27 -27.82
C ASP A 216 20.74 9.72 -26.69
N HIS A 217 20.37 9.50 -25.43
CA HIS A 217 21.08 10.01 -24.24
C HIS A 217 21.82 8.92 -23.45
N VAL A 218 21.40 7.67 -23.58
CA VAL A 218 21.94 6.56 -22.78
C VAL A 218 22.91 5.69 -23.59
N SER A 219 23.75 4.93 -22.88
CA SER A 219 24.57 3.91 -23.57
C SER A 219 23.69 2.75 -24.07
N ASN A 220 24.12 2.06 -25.14
CA ASN A 220 23.38 0.88 -25.61
C ASN A 220 23.14 -0.17 -24.52
N GLU A 221 24.09 -0.34 -23.59
CA GLU A 221 23.95 -1.27 -22.47
C GLU A 221 22.86 -0.82 -21.50
N MET A 222 22.82 0.47 -21.17
CA MET A 222 21.77 1.05 -20.34
C MET A 222 20.40 0.96 -21.00
N TYR A 223 20.33 1.21 -22.32
CA TYR A 223 19.09 1.10 -23.07
C TYR A 223 18.55 -0.33 -23.07
N GLU A 224 19.41 -1.33 -23.27
CA GLU A 224 19.04 -2.75 -23.18
C GLU A 224 18.52 -3.12 -21.79
N GLN A 225 19.16 -2.63 -20.71
CA GLN A 225 18.70 -2.86 -19.33
C GLN A 225 17.37 -2.16 -19.02
N LEU A 226 17.19 -0.94 -19.53
CA LEU A 226 15.93 -0.21 -19.40
C LEU A 226 14.79 -0.92 -20.13
N ASP A 227 15.00 -1.35 -21.37
CA ASP A 227 13.99 -2.08 -22.16
C ASP A 227 13.59 -3.39 -21.49
N GLU A 228 14.56 -4.15 -20.96
CA GLU A 228 14.32 -5.36 -20.17
C GLU A 228 13.49 -5.05 -18.91
N THR A 229 13.88 -4.02 -18.14
CA THR A 229 13.19 -3.63 -16.90
C THR A 229 11.75 -3.19 -17.17
N ILE A 230 11.52 -2.35 -18.19
CA ILE A 230 10.18 -1.86 -18.56
C ILE A 230 9.32 -3.02 -19.07
N SER A 231 9.91 -3.96 -19.81
CA SER A 231 9.23 -5.17 -20.28
C SER A 231 8.80 -6.09 -19.14
N ASP A 232 9.67 -6.29 -18.13
CA ASP A 232 9.37 -7.10 -16.95
C ASP A 232 8.26 -6.47 -16.07
N LEU A 233 8.16 -5.14 -16.10
CA LEU A 233 7.06 -4.38 -15.48
C LEU A 233 5.77 -4.34 -16.35
N GLY A 234 5.75 -5.05 -17.48
CA GLY A 234 4.56 -5.21 -18.33
C GLY A 234 4.31 -4.07 -19.30
N MET A 235 5.29 -3.18 -19.52
CA MET A 235 5.21 -2.05 -20.45
C MET A 235 6.13 -2.23 -21.66
N SER A 236 5.96 -1.39 -22.67
CA SER A 236 6.82 -1.35 -23.88
C SER A 236 7.69 -0.10 -23.82
N ILE A 237 8.97 -0.20 -24.22
CA ILE A 237 9.87 0.97 -24.22
C ILE A 237 9.32 2.13 -25.06
N GLU A 238 8.59 1.85 -26.14
CA GLU A 238 7.95 2.87 -27.00
C GLU A 238 6.88 3.70 -26.27
N MET A 239 6.34 3.23 -25.14
CA MET A 239 5.39 4.00 -24.33
C MET A 239 6.07 5.06 -23.47
N VAL A 240 7.37 4.87 -23.20
CA VAL A 240 8.15 5.71 -22.26
C VAL A 240 9.40 6.30 -22.90
N GLU A 241 9.62 6.07 -24.21
CA GLU A 241 10.83 6.49 -24.95
C GLU A 241 11.07 8.00 -24.91
N SER A 242 10.01 8.78 -24.72
CA SER A 242 10.06 10.24 -24.60
C SER A 242 10.30 10.73 -23.18
N TYR A 243 10.36 9.86 -22.16
CA TYR A 243 10.55 10.28 -20.77
C TYR A 243 12.02 10.57 -20.49
N LYS A 244 12.27 11.62 -19.69
CA LYS A 244 13.60 11.94 -19.17
C LYS A 244 14.01 10.95 -18.08
N PRO A 245 15.32 10.84 -17.77
CA PRO A 245 15.82 9.80 -16.86
C PRO A 245 15.24 9.87 -15.45
N TRP A 246 15.02 11.08 -14.90
CA TRP A 246 14.41 11.24 -13.57
C TRP A 246 12.98 10.65 -13.52
N LEU A 247 12.17 10.94 -14.53
CA LEU A 247 10.78 10.47 -14.61
C LEU A 247 10.72 8.95 -14.81
N LEU A 248 11.64 8.40 -15.62
CA LEU A 248 11.79 6.95 -15.77
C LEU A 248 12.17 6.28 -14.45
N SER A 249 13.13 6.85 -13.71
CA SER A 249 13.53 6.34 -12.39
C SER A 249 12.35 6.32 -11.41
N SER A 250 11.57 7.40 -11.34
CA SER A 250 10.36 7.47 -10.50
C SER A 250 9.27 6.48 -10.94
N LEU A 251 9.05 6.33 -12.26
CA LEU A 251 8.08 5.38 -12.81
C LEU A 251 8.45 3.93 -12.47
N ILE A 252 9.71 3.55 -12.66
CA ILE A 252 10.21 2.20 -12.36
C ILE A 252 9.98 1.87 -10.88
N GLN A 253 10.34 2.78 -9.98
CA GLN A 253 10.12 2.60 -8.55
C GLN A 253 8.62 2.44 -8.22
N SER A 254 7.76 3.30 -8.76
CA SER A 254 6.31 3.23 -8.54
C SER A 254 5.70 1.91 -9.03
N LEU A 255 6.07 1.45 -10.23
CA LEU A 255 5.56 0.19 -10.78
C LEU A 255 6.05 -1.03 -9.99
N ARG A 256 7.26 -0.99 -9.41
CA ARG A 256 7.76 -2.07 -8.55
C ARG A 256 7.00 -2.14 -7.24
N LEU A 257 6.74 -1.00 -6.59
CA LEU A 257 5.90 -0.95 -5.41
C LEU A 257 4.52 -1.55 -5.71
N GLN A 258 3.94 -1.21 -6.86
CA GLN A 258 2.67 -1.79 -7.31
C GLN A 258 2.77 -3.30 -7.56
N GLN A 259 3.82 -3.77 -8.23
CA GLN A 259 4.03 -5.19 -8.52
C GLN A 259 4.22 -6.03 -7.23
N LEU A 260 4.83 -5.44 -6.20
CA LEU A 260 5.05 -6.07 -4.89
C LEU A 260 3.87 -5.91 -3.92
N GLY A 261 2.88 -5.08 -4.26
CA GLY A 261 1.72 -4.81 -3.41
C GLY A 261 2.00 -3.84 -2.25
N TYR A 262 3.07 -3.05 -2.33
CA TYR A 262 3.46 -2.04 -1.33
C TYR A 262 2.74 -0.72 -1.54
N LEU A 263 1.42 -0.79 -1.56
CA LEU A 263 0.52 0.32 -1.91
C LEU A 263 -0.09 1.02 -0.68
N HIS A 264 0.35 0.70 0.53
CA HIS A 264 -0.27 1.19 1.76
C HIS A 264 0.64 2.15 2.53
N GLY A 265 1.00 3.27 1.89
CA GLY A 265 1.81 4.35 2.47
C GLY A 265 1.11 5.05 3.65
N VAL A 266 1.90 5.58 4.58
CA VAL A 266 1.40 6.19 5.83
C VAL A 266 0.72 7.53 5.59
N ASP A 267 1.27 8.31 4.67
CA ASP A 267 0.68 9.53 4.15
C ASP A 267 -0.69 9.25 3.50
N GLU A 268 -0.79 8.25 2.62
CA GLU A 268 -2.06 7.86 1.98
C GLU A 268 -3.09 7.40 3.01
N TYR A 269 -2.69 6.60 4.00
CA TYR A 269 -3.58 6.14 5.07
C TYR A 269 -4.27 7.29 5.80
N PHE A 270 -3.50 8.28 6.29
CA PHE A 270 -4.07 9.41 7.01
C PHE A 270 -4.83 10.39 6.11
N LEU A 271 -4.43 10.57 4.85
CA LEU A 271 -5.18 11.39 3.90
C LEU A 271 -6.54 10.78 3.55
N ASN A 272 -6.59 9.47 3.32
CA ASN A 272 -7.85 8.76 3.10
C ASN A 272 -8.76 8.84 4.34
N GLN A 273 -8.20 8.64 5.54
CA GLN A 273 -8.96 8.76 6.79
C GLN A 273 -9.47 10.20 7.00
N ALA A 274 -8.66 11.22 6.68
CA ALA A 274 -9.07 12.62 6.75
C ALA A 274 -10.26 12.92 5.84
N ALA A 275 -10.28 12.35 4.63
CA ALA A 275 -11.39 12.49 3.69
C ALA A 275 -12.67 11.81 4.21
N ILE A 276 -12.56 10.63 4.82
CA ILE A 276 -13.68 9.90 5.44
C ILE A 276 -14.26 10.69 6.63
N ASP A 277 -13.39 11.19 7.50
CA ASP A 277 -13.78 11.94 8.70
C ASP A 277 -14.23 13.38 8.39
N GLY A 278 -14.00 13.86 7.17
CA GLY A 278 -14.31 15.21 6.74
C GLY A 278 -13.46 16.28 7.42
N LYS A 279 -12.19 15.97 7.72
CA LYS A 279 -11.22 16.92 8.29
C LYS A 279 -10.80 17.96 7.25
N GLU A 280 -10.42 19.14 7.72
CA GLU A 280 -9.81 20.17 6.87
C GLU A 280 -8.41 19.70 6.43
N VAL A 281 -8.08 19.89 5.15
CA VAL A 281 -6.77 19.52 4.59
C VAL A 281 -6.10 20.77 4.02
N GLU A 282 -4.84 21.00 4.40
CA GLU A 282 -4.02 22.12 3.93
C GLU A 282 -2.63 21.61 3.54
N ALA A 283 -2.20 21.78 2.28
CA ALA A 283 -0.89 21.31 1.83
C ALA A 283 0.24 22.31 2.14
N LEU A 284 1.42 21.81 2.52
CA LEU A 284 2.64 22.61 2.69
C LEU A 284 3.30 22.98 1.37
N GLU A 285 3.09 22.19 0.33
CA GLU A 285 3.74 22.34 -0.96
C GLU A 285 2.74 22.19 -2.10
N THR A 286 3.18 22.56 -3.29
CA THR A 286 2.44 22.32 -4.52
C THR A 286 3.03 21.13 -5.26
N PHE A 287 2.20 20.45 -6.04
CA PHE A 287 2.67 19.41 -6.94
C PHE A 287 3.72 19.92 -7.94
N GLU A 288 3.55 21.14 -8.46
CA GLU A 288 4.50 21.79 -9.37
C GLU A 288 5.87 21.96 -8.71
N SER A 289 5.93 22.53 -7.50
CA SER A 289 7.19 22.76 -6.79
C SER A 289 7.96 21.46 -6.51
N GLN A 290 7.26 20.38 -6.14
CA GLN A 290 7.92 19.09 -5.89
C GLN A 290 8.46 18.48 -7.19
N PHE A 291 7.72 18.58 -8.30
CA PHE A 291 8.19 18.12 -9.62
C PHE A 291 9.38 18.92 -10.13
N GLU A 292 9.43 20.23 -9.89
CA GLU A 292 10.58 21.07 -10.21
C GLU A 292 11.84 20.61 -9.48
N VAL A 293 11.72 20.27 -8.19
CA VAL A 293 12.83 19.73 -7.39
C VAL A 293 13.30 18.39 -7.95
N LEU A 294 12.41 17.44 -8.22
CA LEU A 294 12.77 16.12 -8.78
C LEU A 294 13.43 16.22 -10.17
N ALA A 295 13.03 17.21 -10.96
CA ALA A 295 13.59 17.47 -12.29
C ALA A 295 14.86 18.34 -12.26
N SER A 296 15.24 18.89 -11.10
CA SER A 296 16.33 19.87 -10.96
C SER A 296 17.76 19.37 -11.24
N PRO A 297 18.12 18.08 -11.01
CA PRO A 297 19.48 17.62 -11.27
C PRO A 297 19.88 17.75 -12.73
N SER A 298 21.19 17.79 -13.02
CA SER A 298 21.62 17.75 -14.42
C SER A 298 21.28 16.41 -15.04
N GLU A 299 21.15 16.39 -16.37
CA GLU A 299 20.87 15.16 -17.11
C GLU A 299 21.89 14.04 -16.81
N GLU A 300 23.16 14.36 -16.57
CA GLU A 300 24.19 13.38 -16.20
C GLU A 300 23.90 12.72 -14.85
N TYR A 301 23.41 13.49 -13.87
CA TYR A 301 23.04 12.95 -12.56
C TYR A 301 21.71 12.20 -12.62
N GLN A 302 20.72 12.70 -13.37
CA GLN A 302 19.48 11.96 -13.61
C GLN A 302 19.77 10.59 -14.27
N MET A 303 20.79 10.51 -15.12
CA MET A 303 21.25 9.24 -15.69
C MET A 303 21.83 8.28 -14.64
N THR A 304 22.53 8.81 -13.63
CA THR A 304 22.99 8.01 -12.49
C THR A 304 21.81 7.52 -11.65
N MET A 305 20.80 8.37 -11.41
CA MET A 305 19.56 7.97 -10.72
C MET A 305 18.79 6.90 -11.49
N LEU A 306 18.76 6.98 -12.83
CA LEU A 306 18.16 5.95 -13.66
C LEU A 306 18.93 4.64 -13.54
N GLU A 307 20.27 4.66 -13.64
CA GLU A 307 21.12 3.47 -13.46
C GLU A 307 20.85 2.77 -12.11
N GLN A 308 20.78 3.56 -11.02
CA GLN A 308 20.49 3.04 -9.68
C GLN A 308 19.07 2.43 -9.59
N SER A 309 18.11 2.94 -10.34
CA SER A 309 16.76 2.39 -10.36
C SER A 309 16.64 1.05 -11.09
N LEU A 310 17.61 0.67 -11.93
CA LEU A 310 17.56 -0.55 -12.78
C LEU A 310 18.01 -1.83 -12.06
N VAL A 311 18.11 -1.83 -10.72
CA VAL A 311 18.37 -3.03 -9.90
C VAL A 311 17.27 -4.11 -10.11
N SER A 312 17.55 -5.37 -9.77
CA SER A 312 16.52 -6.43 -9.89
C SER A 312 15.36 -6.23 -8.90
N LEU A 313 14.16 -6.76 -9.22
CA LEU A 313 13.00 -6.70 -8.32
C LEU A 313 13.28 -7.30 -6.93
N ASP A 314 13.98 -8.45 -6.86
CA ASP A 314 14.35 -9.08 -5.58
C ASP A 314 15.26 -8.18 -4.73
N GLN A 315 16.18 -7.44 -5.36
CA GLN A 315 17.06 -6.50 -4.66
C GLN A 315 16.26 -5.29 -4.15
N PHE A 316 15.38 -4.73 -4.99
CA PHE A 316 14.50 -3.64 -4.60
C PHE A 316 13.58 -4.04 -3.43
N ASP A 317 13.05 -5.27 -3.45
CA ASP A 317 12.22 -5.83 -2.38
C ASP A 317 13.01 -5.95 -1.06
N GLU A 318 14.24 -6.47 -1.10
CA GLU A 318 15.12 -6.54 0.08
C GLU A 318 15.43 -5.14 0.66
N GLU A 319 15.68 -4.16 -0.22
CA GLU A 319 15.98 -2.79 0.19
C GLU A 319 14.78 -2.10 0.84
N ILE A 320 13.61 -2.14 0.18
CA ILE A 320 12.41 -1.47 0.69
C ILE A 320 11.87 -2.13 1.97
N THR A 321 11.92 -3.46 2.08
CA THR A 321 11.47 -4.17 3.29
C THR A 321 12.38 -3.90 4.48
N THR A 322 13.69 -3.76 4.26
CA THR A 322 14.62 -3.29 5.31
C THR A 322 14.25 -1.88 5.77
N MET A 323 13.94 -0.97 4.83
CA MET A 323 13.48 0.38 5.16
C MET A 323 12.16 0.37 5.96
N PHE A 324 11.22 -0.53 5.64
CA PHE A 324 9.99 -0.72 6.40
C PHE A 324 10.27 -1.17 7.85
N GLU A 325 11.21 -2.09 8.06
CA GLU A 325 11.58 -2.53 9.40
C GLU A 325 12.19 -1.40 10.23
N LEU A 326 13.08 -0.60 9.63
CA LEU A 326 13.72 0.55 10.27
C LEU A 326 12.71 1.66 10.59
N TYR A 327 11.83 1.98 9.64
CA TYR A 327 10.74 2.94 9.85
C TYR A 327 9.86 2.52 11.03
N LYS A 328 9.39 1.26 11.04
CA LYS A 328 8.54 0.70 12.10
C LYS A 328 9.21 0.65 13.48
N ALA A 329 10.54 0.70 13.52
CA ALA A 329 11.32 0.72 14.75
C ALA A 329 11.41 2.13 15.37
N GLY A 330 11.19 3.19 14.58
CA GLY A 330 11.29 4.59 15.03
C GLY A 330 12.70 5.04 15.40
N ASP A 331 13.75 4.34 14.92
CA ASP A 331 15.14 4.72 15.20
C ASP A 331 15.70 5.58 14.06
N ALA A 332 15.87 6.88 14.33
CA ALA A 332 16.34 7.84 13.35
C ALA A 332 17.78 7.60 12.93
N ASP A 333 18.66 7.20 13.86
CA ASP A 333 20.08 6.98 13.58
C ASP A 333 20.25 5.76 12.66
N ASP A 334 19.52 4.67 12.94
CA ASP A 334 19.58 3.46 12.10
C ASP A 334 18.96 3.70 10.71
N LEU A 335 17.86 4.48 10.61
CA LEU A 335 17.26 4.82 9.32
C LEU A 335 18.18 5.73 8.49
N ILE A 336 18.79 6.76 9.10
CA ILE A 336 19.77 7.63 8.41
C ILE A 336 20.97 6.82 7.93
N GLY A 337 21.52 5.95 8.79
CA GLY A 337 22.66 5.11 8.45
C GLY A 337 22.37 4.08 7.35
N TYR A 338 21.10 3.77 7.11
CA TYR A 338 20.67 2.95 5.97
C TYR A 338 20.50 3.77 4.68
N LEU A 339 19.92 4.98 4.79
CA LEU A 339 19.70 5.87 3.64
C LEU A 339 21.00 6.46 3.09
N PHE A 340 22.00 6.68 3.95
CA PHE A 340 23.26 7.31 3.59
C PHE A 340 24.43 6.41 3.96
N ASP A 341 25.29 6.13 2.98
CA ASP A 341 26.60 5.54 3.24
C ASP A 341 27.55 6.63 3.75
N GLU A 342 27.83 6.64 5.06
CA GLU A 342 28.75 7.60 5.70
C GLU A 342 30.17 7.57 5.10
N ASP A 343 30.56 6.47 4.45
CA ASP A 343 31.87 6.31 3.81
C ASP A 343 31.86 6.71 2.31
N ALA A 344 30.69 7.01 1.74
CA ALA A 344 30.57 7.42 0.35
C ALA A 344 31.12 8.84 0.12
N THR A 345 31.71 9.04 -1.06
CA THR A 345 32.15 10.37 -1.48
C THR A 345 30.97 11.06 -2.16
N VAL A 346 30.35 12.00 -1.46
CA VAL A 346 29.28 12.84 -2.00
C VAL A 346 29.85 13.78 -3.07
N THR A 347 29.19 13.88 -4.21
CA THR A 347 29.59 14.79 -5.30
C THR A 347 29.05 16.20 -5.07
N GLU A 348 29.68 17.24 -5.64
CA GLU A 348 29.16 18.63 -5.55
C GLU A 348 27.72 18.74 -6.10
N GLU A 349 27.36 17.91 -7.08
CA GLU A 349 26.02 17.89 -7.66
C GLU A 349 25.00 17.18 -6.76
N GLU A 350 25.39 16.09 -6.11
CA GLU A 350 24.57 15.40 -5.12
C GLU A 350 24.33 16.29 -3.88
N GLU A 351 25.35 17.02 -3.41
CA GLU A 351 25.17 18.03 -2.34
C GLU A 351 24.16 19.11 -2.76
N ALA A 352 24.28 19.64 -3.99
CA ALA A 352 23.36 20.66 -4.49
C ALA A 352 21.94 20.12 -4.69
N TYR A 353 21.79 18.86 -5.10
CA TYR A 353 20.47 18.24 -5.21
C TYR A 353 19.83 18.02 -3.84
N MET A 354 20.61 17.56 -2.85
CA MET A 354 20.13 17.41 -1.48
C MET A 354 19.72 18.75 -0.84
N GLU A 355 20.41 19.84 -1.16
CA GLU A 355 20.03 21.19 -0.72
C GLU A 355 18.61 21.57 -1.22
N GLU A 356 18.25 21.21 -2.47
CA GLU A 356 16.91 21.45 -3.01
C GLU A 356 15.88 20.40 -2.54
N LEU A 357 16.28 19.13 -2.42
CA LEU A 357 15.40 18.02 -2.05
C LEU A 357 15.02 18.01 -0.56
N ASN A 358 15.93 18.50 0.30
CA ASN A 358 15.78 18.49 1.75
C ASN A 358 15.81 19.91 2.33
N ASP A 359 16.92 20.62 2.24
CA ASP A 359 17.18 21.81 3.06
C ASP A 359 16.20 22.95 2.76
N ASN A 360 16.12 23.36 1.49
CA ASN A 360 15.24 24.46 1.07
C ASN A 360 13.77 24.12 1.35
N ARG A 361 13.38 22.86 1.13
CA ARG A 361 12.02 22.37 1.43
C ARG A 361 11.74 22.40 2.94
N ASN A 362 12.67 21.95 3.77
CA ASN A 362 12.54 21.97 5.23
C ASN A 362 12.39 23.40 5.77
N TYR A 363 13.16 24.36 5.26
CA TYR A 363 13.00 25.77 5.65
C TYR A 363 11.62 26.32 5.26
N ASN A 364 11.13 26.04 4.05
CA ASN A 364 9.82 26.51 3.59
C ASN A 364 8.66 25.86 4.37
N MET A 365 8.78 24.56 4.68
CA MET A 365 7.78 23.84 5.49
C MET A 365 7.80 24.33 6.94
N ALA A 366 8.97 24.54 7.53
CA ALA A 366 9.11 25.09 8.87
C ALA A 366 8.53 26.52 8.97
N GLU A 367 8.70 27.37 7.96
CA GLU A 367 8.09 28.71 7.91
C GLU A 367 6.56 28.62 7.97
N GLN A 368 5.94 27.70 7.22
CA GLN A 368 4.49 27.49 7.28
C GLN A 368 4.02 26.90 8.62
N ILE A 369 4.80 26.01 9.21
CA ILE A 369 4.52 25.47 10.55
C ILE A 369 4.61 26.56 11.62
N ASP A 370 5.59 27.48 11.53
CA ASP A 370 5.66 28.68 12.37
C ASP A 370 4.43 29.57 12.19
N GLU A 371 3.92 29.73 10.96
CA GLU A 371 2.67 30.48 10.72
C GLU A 371 1.47 29.84 11.44
N TYR A 372 1.34 28.50 11.44
CA TYR A 372 0.30 27.81 12.21
C TYR A 372 0.46 28.05 13.71
N LEU A 373 1.67 27.85 14.25
CA LEU A 373 1.98 28.04 15.66
C LEU A 373 1.75 29.48 16.12
N THR A 374 2.04 30.47 15.29
CA THR A 374 1.93 31.90 15.65
C THR A 374 0.54 32.49 15.40
N THR A 375 -0.26 31.89 14.51
CA THR A 375 -1.66 32.28 14.29
C THR A 375 -2.48 32.15 15.58
N ASN A 376 -2.15 31.15 16.42
CA ASN A 376 -2.79 30.87 17.72
C ASN A 376 -4.32 30.90 17.64
N ASP A 377 -4.89 30.16 16.69
CA ASP A 377 -6.33 30.00 16.53
C ASP A 377 -6.92 28.92 17.45
N GLY A 378 -6.07 28.25 18.23
CA GLY A 378 -6.43 27.18 19.16
C GLY A 378 -6.75 25.86 18.49
N LYS A 379 -6.38 25.68 17.21
CA LYS A 379 -6.51 24.41 16.49
C LYS A 379 -5.36 23.45 16.81
N THR A 380 -5.62 22.17 16.59
CA THR A 380 -4.61 21.13 16.51
C THR A 380 -4.33 20.78 15.05
N TYR A 381 -3.07 20.83 14.64
CA TYR A 381 -2.61 20.46 13.29
C TYR A 381 -1.88 19.13 13.33
N PHE A 382 -2.17 18.24 12.38
CA PHE A 382 -1.46 16.99 12.16
C PHE A 382 -0.71 17.04 10.85
N VAL A 383 0.56 17.41 10.93
CA VAL A 383 1.46 17.55 9.79
C VAL A 383 2.04 16.18 9.44
N ILE A 384 1.93 15.79 8.18
CA ILE A 384 2.48 14.54 7.65
C ILE A 384 3.48 14.87 6.54
N VAL A 385 4.75 14.58 6.80
CA VAL A 385 5.88 14.80 5.87
C VAL A 385 6.70 13.51 5.79
N GLY A 386 7.47 13.30 4.74
CA GLY A 386 8.40 12.18 4.65
C GLY A 386 9.35 12.17 5.84
N ALA A 387 9.64 10.99 6.40
CA ALA A 387 10.45 10.86 7.61
C ALA A 387 11.81 11.57 7.51
N ALA A 388 12.40 11.58 6.30
CA ALA A 388 13.60 12.33 5.95
C ALA A 388 13.57 13.81 6.42
N HIS A 389 12.45 14.50 6.25
CA HIS A 389 12.28 15.92 6.60
C HIS A 389 12.33 16.20 8.11
N LEU A 390 12.20 15.16 8.94
CA LEU A 390 12.23 15.27 10.40
C LEU A 390 13.54 14.75 11.02
N ILE A 391 14.37 14.04 10.25
CA ILE A 391 15.57 13.37 10.77
C ILE A 391 16.88 13.78 10.06
N ILE A 392 16.83 14.27 8.81
CA ILE A 392 18.03 14.67 8.05
C ILE A 392 18.28 16.17 8.19
N GLU A 393 19.42 16.52 8.78
CA GLU A 393 19.80 17.92 9.02
C GLU A 393 20.03 18.72 7.74
N PRO A 394 19.61 20.00 7.67
CA PRO A 394 18.70 20.67 8.61
C PRO A 394 17.29 20.11 8.49
N HIS A 395 16.78 19.49 9.56
CA HIS A 395 15.43 18.93 9.59
C HIS A 395 14.44 19.92 10.23
N ILE A 396 13.15 19.80 9.93
CA ILE A 396 12.11 20.72 10.43
C ILE A 396 12.17 20.86 11.96
N VAL A 397 12.41 19.77 12.68
CA VAL A 397 12.54 19.80 14.15
C VAL A 397 13.66 20.74 14.61
N SER A 398 14.87 20.69 14.01
CA SER A 398 16.00 21.52 14.43
C SER A 398 15.78 22.98 14.03
N ILE A 399 15.14 23.22 12.87
CA ILE A 399 14.76 24.57 12.43
C ILE A 399 13.79 25.22 13.44
N LEU A 400 12.73 24.51 13.84
CA LEU A 400 11.77 25.03 14.84
C LEU A 400 12.42 25.25 16.22
N GLU A 401 13.36 24.38 16.62
CA GLU A 401 14.15 24.59 17.85
C GLU A 401 15.02 25.86 17.77
N GLU A 402 15.63 26.14 16.62
CA GLU A 402 16.39 27.38 16.38
C GLU A 402 15.51 28.64 16.44
N GLU A 403 14.25 28.53 16.03
CA GLU A 403 13.24 29.59 16.16
C GLU A 403 12.73 29.78 17.60
N GLY A 404 13.05 28.84 18.49
CA GLY A 404 12.82 28.93 19.92
C GLY A 404 11.64 28.11 20.44
N TYR A 405 11.08 27.22 19.62
CA TYR A 405 10.07 26.27 20.04
C TYR A 405 10.67 25.13 20.87
N SER A 406 9.84 24.53 21.72
CA SER A 406 10.16 23.27 22.38
C SER A 406 9.50 22.14 21.60
N VAL A 407 10.30 21.32 20.93
CA VAL A 407 9.80 20.19 20.14
C VAL A 407 10.01 18.91 20.95
N ASN A 408 8.93 18.19 21.25
CA ASN A 408 8.98 16.98 22.07
C ASN A 408 8.87 15.74 21.18
N HIS A 409 9.85 14.84 21.24
CA HIS A 409 9.74 13.51 20.66
C HIS A 409 8.74 12.67 21.46
N ILE A 410 7.71 12.17 20.80
CA ILE A 410 6.63 11.37 21.38
C ILE A 410 6.88 9.88 21.13
N HIS A 411 7.19 9.54 19.87
CA HIS A 411 7.41 8.16 19.45
C HIS A 411 8.54 8.08 18.45
#